data_AF-A0AAD1ETR5-F1
#
_entry.id   AF-A0AAD1ETR5-F1
#
_cell.length_a   1.000
_cell.length_b   1.000
_cell.length_c   1.000
_cell.angle_alpha   90.00
_cell.angle_beta   90.00
_cell.angle_gamma   90.00
#
_symmetry.space_group_name_H-M   'P 1'
#
loop_
_entity.id
_entity.type
_entity.pdbx_description
1 polymer ?
#
loop_
_entity_poly.entity_id
_entity_poly.type
_entity_poly.pdbx_seq_one_letter_code
_entity_poly.pdbx_strand_id
1 'polypeptide(L)'
;MKRKVHVIHHTHWDFEWYFTTNESFVQLAYHLDEVMQALENQQIDYYLLDGQMSILDDYLTSFPTQKARLTALVKNGKLAIGPWYTQTDELIVRGESIVRNLNLGMTLAESLGGYMNIGYLPDSFGQSKDMPKIYNGVGIQQAVFWRGVPSDVTTKREFHWQAEDGSSVLAANIKDGYFVGVGLIYSDDAPALINTIANGATGDDLVLPVGGDQRYVDFNLRERIGLYQQALPDTELKESHYAAFFEAIKDNKLPTVTGEFTASTVSKIHRSIYSSRYDHKYLNDKVERRMIYQAEPLMVMAEKCGIPYKKDLLDRIWKLLNKNHAHDSAGGCNSDKTNQIITERFNEADQLSYSLVDYLTRKISESRLQAVDGELVIFNTLPWKTKKVIKCAISTPFAAISLEKDGITIPFEPSHTRKESNASIRRETKTDSPTSVYFVHEGLVEVELPPLSFATYQVVERHQASAVASPTQAVCASIANDDYQVTLEAGELTLMDRKEKTSYKHFLAFEDSGDEGDTYDYSPPYADHRYRLNLSDAICKTTKNQLMEKFIFTGTWQVAKNLQEREAQKRTQKLPYQLTIALLKGSHQIQFHLEVDNRACDHRMRVLINTPN
;
A
#
# COMPACT_ATOMS: atom_id res chain seq x y z
N MET A 1 37.01 29.59 3.02
CA MET A 1 36.52 28.88 4.22
C MET A 1 37.06 27.46 4.12
N LYS A 2 37.34 26.78 5.24
CA LYS A 2 37.62 25.33 5.17
C LYS A 2 36.32 24.60 4.89
N ARG A 3 36.36 23.60 4.01
CA ARG A 3 35.23 22.73 3.70
C ARG A 3 34.95 21.82 4.89
N LYS A 4 33.72 21.67 5.32
CA LYS A 4 33.34 20.82 6.45
C LYS A 4 32.64 19.57 5.95
N VAL A 5 33.03 18.41 6.45
CA VAL A 5 32.44 17.12 6.09
C VAL A 5 31.83 16.52 7.33
N HIS A 6 30.49 16.41 7.30
CA HIS A 6 29.70 15.76 8.31
C HIS A 6 29.72 14.25 8.06
N VAL A 7 30.54 13.53 8.81
CA VAL A 7 30.66 12.06 8.72
C VAL A 7 29.55 11.44 9.56
N ILE A 8 28.58 10.80 8.90
CA ILE A 8 27.38 10.25 9.54
C ILE A 8 27.47 8.74 9.53
N HIS A 9 27.82 8.15 10.67
CA HIS A 9 27.88 6.70 10.82
C HIS A 9 26.47 6.13 10.96
N HIS A 10 26.16 5.13 10.16
CA HIS A 10 24.82 4.53 10.11
C HIS A 10 24.86 3.08 9.63
N THR A 11 23.70 2.44 9.67
CA THR A 11 23.39 1.24 8.90
C THR A 11 22.10 1.48 8.12
N HIS A 12 21.98 0.89 6.94
CA HIS A 12 20.70 0.73 6.27
C HIS A 12 20.20 -0.68 6.56
N TRP A 13 19.03 -0.83 7.15
CA TRP A 13 18.57 -2.12 7.67
C TRP A 13 17.24 -2.52 7.06
N ASP A 14 17.29 -3.23 5.93
CA ASP A 14 16.07 -3.75 5.32
C ASP A 14 15.33 -4.64 6.32
N PHE A 15 14.05 -4.34 6.51
CA PHE A 15 13.20 -5.06 7.46
C PHE A 15 13.14 -6.56 7.08
N GLU A 16 13.04 -6.81 5.78
CA GLU A 16 13.20 -8.12 5.13
C GLU A 16 13.50 -7.88 3.64
N TRP A 17 14.17 -8.83 3.00
CA TRP A 17 14.55 -8.72 1.59
C TRP A 17 14.73 -10.12 0.96
N TYR A 18 15.92 -10.44 0.43
CA TYR A 18 16.31 -11.80 0.07
C TYR A 18 16.43 -12.73 1.29
N PHE A 19 16.45 -12.16 2.49
CA PHE A 19 16.31 -12.84 3.78
C PHE A 19 14.94 -12.54 4.42
N THR A 20 14.52 -13.39 5.34
CA THR A 20 13.31 -13.20 6.14
C THR A 20 13.55 -12.22 7.29
N THR A 21 12.46 -11.67 7.84
CA THR A 21 12.51 -10.86 9.08
C THR A 21 13.22 -11.55 10.23
N ASN A 22 13.09 -12.88 10.38
CA ASN A 22 13.77 -13.62 11.44
C ASN A 22 15.29 -13.69 11.24
N GLU A 23 15.75 -13.86 10.01
CA GLU A 23 17.19 -13.86 9.67
C GLU A 23 17.79 -12.46 9.86
N SER A 24 17.06 -11.41 9.46
CA SER A 24 17.39 -10.01 9.73
C SER A 24 17.44 -9.73 11.24
N PHE A 25 16.42 -10.17 11.99
CA PHE A 25 16.28 -9.93 13.42
C PHE A 25 17.41 -10.52 14.26
N VAL A 26 17.87 -11.74 13.95
CA VAL A 26 18.99 -12.36 14.66
C VAL A 26 20.27 -11.52 14.50
N GLN A 27 20.55 -11.04 13.28
CA GLN A 27 21.70 -10.17 13.03
C GLN A 27 21.57 -8.83 13.75
N LEU A 28 20.38 -8.23 13.71
CA LEU A 28 20.09 -6.96 14.38
C LEU A 28 20.35 -7.05 15.88
N ALA A 29 19.97 -8.16 16.52
CA ALA A 29 20.12 -8.32 17.96
C ALA A 29 21.58 -8.20 18.40
N TYR A 30 22.51 -8.83 17.67
CA TYR A 30 23.95 -8.71 17.93
C TYR A 30 24.52 -7.36 17.49
N HIS A 31 24.09 -6.83 16.34
CA HIS A 31 24.51 -5.51 15.85
C HIS A 31 24.18 -4.40 16.85
N LEU A 32 23.00 -4.43 17.46
CA LEU A 32 22.62 -3.44 18.47
C LEU A 32 23.50 -3.51 19.72
N ASP A 33 23.97 -4.68 20.13
CA ASP A 33 24.93 -4.79 21.23
C ASP A 33 26.27 -4.13 20.88
N GLU A 34 26.77 -4.35 19.66
CA GLU A 34 27.99 -3.70 19.15
C GLU A 34 27.84 -2.18 19.06
N VAL A 35 26.74 -1.68 18.49
CA VAL A 35 26.43 -0.24 18.39
C VAL A 35 26.39 0.39 19.77
N MET A 36 25.61 -0.17 20.69
CA MET A 36 25.46 0.39 22.03
C MET A 36 26.79 0.36 22.79
N GLN A 37 27.58 -0.72 22.67
CA GLN A 37 28.90 -0.82 23.29
C GLN A 37 29.86 0.23 22.74
N ALA A 38 29.89 0.44 21.42
CA ALA A 38 30.75 1.44 20.78
C ALA A 38 30.42 2.87 21.24
N LEU A 39 29.14 3.20 21.40
CA LEU A 39 28.68 4.50 21.88
C LEU A 39 28.95 4.72 23.38
N GLU A 40 28.80 3.67 24.20
CA GLU A 40 29.07 3.69 25.63
C GLU A 40 30.56 3.87 25.92
N ASN A 41 31.39 3.13 25.18
CA ASN A 41 32.86 3.19 25.28
C ASN A 41 33.46 4.42 24.59
N GLN A 42 32.63 5.27 23.97
CA GLN A 42 33.07 6.46 23.24
C GLN A 42 34.07 6.13 22.11
N GLN A 43 33.87 5.00 21.42
CA GLN A 43 34.61 4.66 20.20
C GLN A 43 34.07 5.44 19.00
N ILE A 44 32.76 5.74 19.04
CA ILE A 44 32.03 6.61 18.12
C ILE A 44 31.15 7.56 18.94
N ASP A 45 30.88 8.76 18.41
CA ASP A 45 30.09 9.79 19.10
C ASP A 45 28.59 9.66 18.84
N TYR A 46 28.23 9.26 17.62
CA TYR A 46 26.86 9.23 17.13
C TYR A 46 26.64 8.05 16.19
N TYR A 47 25.43 7.49 16.22
CA TYR A 47 25.00 6.46 15.28
C TYR A 47 23.56 6.69 14.84
N LEU A 48 23.31 6.69 13.54
CA LEU A 48 21.96 6.70 12.97
C LEU A 48 21.47 5.27 12.74
N LEU A 49 20.44 4.88 13.50
CA LEU A 49 19.77 3.59 13.32
C LEU A 49 18.62 3.70 12.31
N ASP A 50 19.00 4.06 11.08
CA ASP A 50 18.21 4.01 9.85
C ASP A 50 16.82 4.70 9.85
N GLY A 51 16.52 5.48 10.87
CA GLY A 51 15.31 6.27 10.98
C GLY A 51 13.99 5.49 11.06
N GLN A 52 14.02 4.20 11.41
CA GLN A 52 12.85 3.33 11.51
C GLN A 52 12.71 2.67 12.90
N MET A 53 11.46 2.56 13.39
CA MET A 53 11.14 1.99 14.70
C MET A 53 10.71 0.53 14.67
N SER A 54 10.37 -0.05 13.52
CA SER A 54 9.92 -1.44 13.36
C SER A 54 10.92 -2.45 13.93
N ILE A 55 12.20 -2.25 13.61
CA ILE A 55 13.31 -3.09 14.05
C ILE A 55 13.52 -2.99 15.57
N LEU A 56 13.31 -1.81 16.16
CA LEU A 56 13.41 -1.60 17.60
C LEU A 56 12.16 -2.09 18.35
N ASP A 57 10.98 -2.01 17.75
CA ASP A 57 9.73 -2.53 18.32
C ASP A 57 9.81 -4.05 18.52
N ASP A 58 10.32 -4.77 17.51
CA ASP A 58 10.56 -6.22 17.60
C ASP A 58 11.70 -6.56 18.57
N TYR A 59 12.77 -5.76 18.57
CA TYR A 59 13.88 -5.93 19.51
C TYR A 59 13.43 -5.75 20.96
N LEU A 60 12.69 -4.68 21.28
CA LEU A 60 12.25 -4.39 22.65
C LEU A 60 11.15 -5.35 23.14
N THR A 61 10.39 -5.95 22.22
CA THR A 61 9.46 -7.04 22.56
C THR A 61 10.22 -8.27 23.04
N SER A 62 11.35 -8.59 22.41
CA SER A 62 12.17 -9.76 22.75
C SER A 62 13.16 -9.51 23.89
N PHE A 63 13.68 -8.28 23.99
CA PHE A 63 14.70 -7.86 24.95
C PHE A 63 14.25 -6.64 25.77
N PRO A 64 13.14 -6.73 26.54
CA PRO A 64 12.57 -5.59 27.24
C PRO A 64 13.52 -4.96 28.26
N THR A 65 14.49 -5.72 28.79
CA THR A 65 15.53 -5.23 29.71
C THR A 65 16.48 -4.22 29.07
N GLN A 66 16.65 -4.24 27.75
CA GLN A 66 17.52 -3.33 27.01
C GLN A 66 16.91 -1.92 26.84
N LYS A 67 15.62 -1.75 27.14
CA LYS A 67 14.91 -0.47 26.99
C LYS A 67 15.60 0.67 27.73
N ALA A 68 16.08 0.45 28.94
CA ALA A 68 16.75 1.48 29.74
C ALA A 68 18.07 1.93 29.10
N ARG A 69 18.85 0.98 28.57
CA ARG A 69 20.14 1.22 27.88
C ARG A 69 19.93 2.05 26.61
N LEU A 70 18.99 1.62 25.76
CA LEU A 70 18.61 2.36 24.54
C LEU A 70 18.10 3.78 24.87
N THR A 71 17.21 3.91 25.85
CA THR A 71 16.65 5.21 26.27
C THR A 71 17.74 6.17 26.72
N ALA A 72 18.75 5.69 27.44
CA ALA A 72 19.88 6.52 27.86
C ALA A 72 20.70 7.03 26.67
N LEU A 73 20.97 6.18 25.68
CA LEU A 73 21.72 6.58 24.47
C LEU A 73 20.95 7.56 23.60
N VAL A 74 19.64 7.36 23.44
CA VAL A 74 18.75 8.26 22.69
C VAL A 74 18.66 9.62 23.37
N LYS A 75 18.37 9.67 24.68
CA LYS A 75 18.27 10.93 25.44
C LYS A 75 19.58 11.73 25.47
N ASN A 76 20.71 11.05 25.46
CA ASN A 76 22.02 11.68 25.40
C ASN A 76 22.44 12.09 23.96
N GLY A 77 21.56 11.91 22.97
CA GLY A 77 21.81 12.30 21.57
C GLY A 77 22.85 11.44 20.85
N LYS A 78 23.20 10.27 21.39
CA LYS A 78 24.22 9.36 20.82
C LYS A 78 23.64 8.40 19.78
N LEU A 79 22.39 7.98 19.97
CA LEU A 79 21.70 7.07 19.06
C LEU A 79 20.47 7.78 18.48
N ALA A 80 20.43 7.96 17.17
CA ALA A 80 19.28 8.52 16.48
C ALA A 80 18.35 7.42 15.94
N ILE A 81 17.07 7.60 16.21
CA ILE A 81 15.98 6.67 15.89
C ILE A 81 14.79 7.44 15.30
N GLY A 82 13.90 6.75 14.58
CA GLY A 82 12.73 7.38 13.96
C GLY A 82 13.07 8.43 12.88
N PRO A 83 12.08 9.12 12.30
CA PRO A 83 10.71 9.25 12.79
C PRO A 83 9.77 8.18 12.25
N TRP A 84 10.20 7.37 11.29
CA TRP A 84 9.37 6.38 10.66
C TRP A 84 9.15 5.16 11.55
N TYR A 85 8.04 4.47 11.35
CA TYR A 85 7.91 3.11 11.83
C TYR A 85 8.64 2.14 10.90
N THR A 86 8.45 2.24 9.58
CA THR A 86 9.26 1.55 8.56
C THR A 86 9.67 2.51 7.46
N GLN A 87 10.77 2.23 6.77
CA GLN A 87 11.16 2.96 5.57
C GLN A 87 10.27 2.57 4.39
N THR A 88 9.22 3.36 4.17
CA THR A 88 8.13 3.01 3.27
C THR A 88 8.41 3.34 1.80
N ASP A 89 7.80 2.59 0.88
CA ASP A 89 7.66 3.01 -0.52
C ASP A 89 6.50 4.00 -0.66
N GLU A 90 6.82 5.24 -1.02
CA GLU A 90 5.83 6.33 -1.05
C GLU A 90 4.81 6.24 -2.19
N LEU A 91 5.05 5.39 -3.19
CA LEU A 91 4.28 5.32 -4.44
C LEU A 91 3.39 4.06 -4.51
N ILE A 92 3.60 3.09 -3.62
CA ILE A 92 2.78 1.88 -3.51
C ILE A 92 1.66 2.01 -2.48
N VAL A 93 1.87 2.78 -1.41
CA VAL A 93 0.95 2.88 -0.27
C VAL A 93 0.09 4.15 -0.31
N ARG A 94 -1.01 4.19 0.45
CA ARG A 94 -1.85 5.39 0.53
C ARG A 94 -1.24 6.46 1.43
N GLY A 95 -1.51 7.73 1.13
CA GLY A 95 -1.03 8.86 1.94
C GLY A 95 -1.41 8.79 3.42
N GLU A 96 -2.61 8.27 3.76
CA GLU A 96 -3.00 8.05 5.17
C GLU A 96 -2.07 7.02 5.85
N SER A 97 -1.67 5.96 5.14
CA SER A 97 -0.73 4.96 5.66
C SER A 97 0.66 5.55 5.92
N ILE A 98 1.12 6.47 5.06
CA ILE A 98 2.36 7.24 5.29
C ILE A 98 2.24 8.05 6.59
N VAL A 99 1.11 8.73 6.79
CA VAL A 99 0.83 9.47 8.04
C VAL A 99 0.81 8.53 9.25
N ARG A 100 0.19 7.33 9.14
CA ARG A 100 0.19 6.34 10.23
C ARG A 100 1.57 5.77 10.50
N ASN A 101 2.38 5.60 9.47
CA ASN A 101 3.77 5.16 9.60
C ASN A 101 4.59 6.16 10.41
N LEU A 102 4.56 7.44 10.05
CA LEU A 102 5.21 8.52 10.80
C LEU A 102 4.67 8.63 12.23
N ASN A 103 3.34 8.69 12.39
CA ASN A 103 2.73 8.83 13.72
C ASN A 103 3.11 7.68 14.66
N LEU A 104 3.11 6.43 14.18
CA LEU A 104 3.52 5.28 14.98
C LEU A 104 5.01 5.33 15.32
N GLY A 105 5.87 5.64 14.35
CA GLY A 105 7.32 5.75 14.57
C GLY A 105 7.67 6.84 15.57
N MET A 106 7.15 8.05 15.38
CA MET A 106 7.34 9.18 16.28
C MET A 106 6.85 8.86 17.70
N THR A 107 5.66 8.26 17.85
CA THR A 107 5.12 7.88 19.16
C THR A 107 6.01 6.88 19.90
N LEU A 108 6.49 5.85 19.20
CA LEU A 108 7.36 4.82 19.80
C LEU A 108 8.72 5.40 20.18
N ALA A 109 9.32 6.21 19.30
CA ALA A 109 10.61 6.85 19.55
C ALA A 109 10.54 7.88 20.69
N GLU A 110 9.45 8.65 20.80
CA GLU A 110 9.24 9.58 21.92
C GLU A 110 9.27 8.85 23.27
N SER A 111 8.73 7.62 23.33
CA SER A 111 8.77 6.78 24.54
C SER A 111 10.18 6.33 24.94
N LEU A 112 11.16 6.46 24.04
CA LEU A 112 12.58 6.17 24.25
C LEU A 112 13.43 7.44 24.43
N GLY A 113 12.83 8.64 24.40
CA GLY A 113 13.52 9.91 24.65
C GLY A 113 13.57 10.86 23.46
N GLY A 114 12.95 10.52 22.33
CA GLY A 114 12.82 11.39 21.16
C GLY A 114 13.18 10.69 19.86
N TYR A 115 13.03 11.40 18.76
CA TYR A 115 13.35 10.94 17.40
C TYR A 115 14.17 11.97 16.63
N MET A 116 14.84 11.50 15.58
CA MET A 116 15.41 12.38 14.56
C MET A 116 14.26 13.02 13.76
N ASN A 117 14.03 14.32 13.91
CA ASN A 117 12.94 15.03 13.24
C ASN A 117 13.24 15.35 11.76
N ILE A 118 13.60 14.33 10.98
CA ILE A 118 14.00 14.41 9.57
C ILE A 118 13.32 13.26 8.82
N GLY A 119 12.65 13.57 7.72
CA GLY A 119 12.12 12.55 6.81
C GLY A 119 13.28 11.79 6.17
N TYR A 120 13.56 10.58 6.66
CA TYR A 120 14.73 9.78 6.24
C TYR A 120 14.28 8.55 5.44
N LEU A 121 14.39 8.63 4.11
CA LEU A 121 14.05 7.56 3.17
C LEU A 121 15.20 7.38 2.18
N PRO A 122 16.33 6.80 2.63
CA PRO A 122 17.54 6.71 1.84
C PRO A 122 17.38 5.78 0.64
N ASP A 123 16.47 4.80 0.67
CA ASP A 123 16.30 3.83 -0.42
C ASP A 123 14.88 3.67 -0.98
N SER A 124 13.96 4.58 -0.65
CA SER A 124 12.60 4.51 -1.23
C SER A 124 12.64 4.72 -2.75
N PHE A 125 11.85 3.93 -3.49
CA PHE A 125 11.87 3.82 -4.96
C PHE A 125 11.06 4.94 -5.65
N GLY A 126 11.42 6.17 -5.30
CA GLY A 126 10.79 7.40 -5.75
C GLY A 126 10.26 8.22 -4.58
N GLN A 127 9.99 9.50 -4.83
CA GLN A 127 9.47 10.41 -3.82
C GLN A 127 8.20 11.08 -4.32
N SER A 128 7.10 10.91 -3.61
CA SER A 128 5.79 11.49 -3.90
C SER A 128 5.83 13.01 -3.77
N LYS A 129 5.25 13.71 -4.75
CA LYS A 129 5.16 15.19 -4.75
C LYS A 129 4.47 15.78 -3.51
N ASP A 130 3.67 14.97 -2.81
CA ASP A 130 2.89 15.41 -1.64
C ASP A 130 3.65 15.27 -0.32
N MET A 131 4.88 14.71 -0.33
CA MET A 131 5.65 14.55 0.90
C MET A 131 5.98 15.83 1.65
N PRO A 132 6.34 16.98 1.01
CA PRO A 132 6.52 18.22 1.76
C PRO A 132 5.29 18.62 2.56
N LYS A 133 4.09 18.35 2.03
CA LYS A 133 2.82 18.58 2.72
C LYS A 133 2.61 17.59 3.87
N ILE A 134 2.88 16.30 3.66
CA ILE A 134 2.78 15.28 4.72
C ILE A 134 3.77 15.56 5.85
N TYR A 135 5.03 15.82 5.52
CA TYR A 135 6.09 16.16 6.49
C TYR A 135 5.71 17.39 7.31
N ASN A 136 5.29 18.49 6.67
CA ASN A 136 4.84 19.67 7.40
C ASN A 136 3.65 19.38 8.31
N GLY A 137 2.71 18.55 7.87
CA GLY A 137 1.54 18.12 8.65
C GLY A 137 1.90 17.38 9.94
N VAL A 138 3.07 16.74 10.00
CA VAL A 138 3.60 16.07 11.20
C VAL A 138 4.77 16.83 11.86
N GLY A 139 5.07 18.05 11.42
CA GLY A 139 6.11 18.89 12.02
C GLY A 139 7.55 18.58 11.58
N ILE A 140 7.74 17.83 10.50
CA ILE A 140 9.04 17.58 9.87
C ILE A 140 9.31 18.67 8.83
N GLN A 141 10.49 19.30 8.88
CA GLN A 141 10.89 20.41 8.00
C GLN A 141 12.10 20.08 7.13
N GLN A 142 12.65 18.87 7.28
CA GLN A 142 13.90 18.44 6.67
C GLN A 142 13.73 17.03 6.12
N ALA A 143 14.37 16.73 4.99
CA ALA A 143 14.29 15.42 4.36
C ALA A 143 15.63 14.98 3.77
N VAL A 144 15.92 13.67 3.85
CA VAL A 144 17.11 13.04 3.25
C VAL A 144 16.64 11.82 2.47
N PHE A 145 17.04 11.76 1.21
CA PHE A 145 16.73 10.65 0.32
C PHE A 145 17.76 10.55 -0.80
N TRP A 146 17.88 9.38 -1.42
CA TRP A 146 18.84 9.17 -2.51
C TRP A 146 18.19 9.28 -3.90
N ARG A 147 17.04 8.64 -4.09
CA ARG A 147 16.57 8.28 -5.43
C ARG A 147 15.61 9.30 -6.01
N GLY A 148 15.58 9.37 -7.34
CA GLY A 148 14.42 9.91 -8.07
C GLY A 148 14.56 11.32 -8.62
N VAL A 149 15.56 12.10 -8.19
CA VAL A 149 15.72 13.49 -8.63
C VAL A 149 16.18 13.55 -10.10
N PRO A 150 15.39 14.15 -11.01
CA PRO A 150 15.78 14.31 -12.41
C PRO A 150 16.92 15.34 -12.55
N SER A 151 17.94 15.07 -13.38
CA SER A 151 19.06 16.01 -13.57
C SER A 151 18.67 17.29 -14.33
N ASP A 152 17.63 17.22 -15.16
CA ASP A 152 17.04 18.36 -15.85
C ASP A 152 16.24 19.28 -14.90
N VAL A 153 15.79 18.75 -13.76
CA VAL A 153 15.18 19.52 -12.68
C VAL A 153 16.24 20.15 -11.79
N THR A 154 17.19 19.35 -11.26
CA THR A 154 18.31 19.89 -10.49
C THR A 154 19.52 18.96 -10.44
N THR A 155 20.71 19.54 -10.58
CA THR A 155 21.99 18.87 -10.29
C THR A 155 22.50 19.16 -8.89
N LYS A 156 21.80 20.00 -8.10
CA LYS A 156 22.16 20.31 -6.72
C LYS A 156 21.79 19.20 -5.74
N ARG A 157 22.57 19.04 -4.67
CA ARG A 157 22.30 18.11 -3.57
C ARG A 157 21.34 18.70 -2.55
N GLU A 158 21.45 19.99 -2.27
CA GLU A 158 20.60 20.67 -1.30
C GLU A 158 19.61 21.61 -2.02
N PHE A 159 18.34 21.57 -1.61
CA PHE A 159 17.28 22.39 -2.18
C PHE A 159 16.07 22.47 -1.25
N HIS A 160 15.21 23.47 -1.46
CA HIS A 160 13.88 23.50 -0.86
C HIS A 160 12.93 22.69 -1.73
N TRP A 161 12.47 21.53 -1.25
CA TRP A 161 11.44 20.76 -1.94
C TRP A 161 10.07 21.30 -1.57
N GLN A 162 9.27 21.74 -2.55
CA GLN A 162 7.99 22.41 -2.32
C GLN A 162 6.83 21.68 -3.01
N ALA A 163 5.73 21.51 -2.27
CA ALA A 163 4.46 20.96 -2.75
C ALA A 163 3.54 22.08 -3.31
N GLU A 164 2.46 21.67 -3.98
CA GLU A 164 1.50 22.57 -4.63
C GLU A 164 0.76 23.52 -3.67
N ASP A 165 0.67 23.18 -2.38
CA ASP A 165 0.03 24.02 -1.35
C ASP A 165 0.99 25.02 -0.68
N GLY A 166 2.24 25.08 -1.14
CA GLY A 166 3.29 25.94 -0.60
C GLY A 166 4.09 25.32 0.54
N SER A 167 3.68 24.16 1.08
CA SER A 167 4.48 23.40 2.05
C SER A 167 5.84 23.09 1.47
N SER A 168 6.90 23.26 2.26
CA SER A 168 8.25 23.03 1.81
C SER A 168 9.12 22.44 2.92
N VAL A 169 10.03 21.56 2.53
CA VAL A 169 11.08 21.00 3.39
C VAL A 169 12.46 21.28 2.81
N LEU A 170 13.45 21.46 3.67
CA LEU A 170 14.85 21.52 3.28
C LEU A 170 15.36 20.10 3.02
N ALA A 171 15.68 19.79 1.77
CA ALA A 171 16.07 18.47 1.34
C ALA A 171 17.60 18.35 1.14
N ALA A 172 18.15 17.19 1.49
CA ALA A 172 19.48 16.76 1.13
C ALA A 172 19.41 15.47 0.32
N ASN A 173 19.77 15.56 -0.96
CA ASN A 173 19.82 14.43 -1.87
C ASN A 173 21.21 13.80 -1.88
N ILE A 174 21.34 12.62 -1.27
CA ILE A 174 22.59 11.85 -1.17
C ILE A 174 22.86 11.07 -2.47
N LYS A 175 23.13 11.79 -3.57
CA LYS A 175 23.16 11.27 -4.96
C LYS A 175 24.03 10.03 -5.20
N ASP A 176 25.10 9.86 -4.44
CA ASP A 176 26.04 8.73 -4.58
C ASP A 176 25.67 7.56 -3.66
N GLY A 177 24.49 7.59 -3.06
CA GLY A 177 23.98 6.57 -2.15
C GLY A 177 24.41 6.80 -0.71
N TYR A 178 23.71 6.12 0.20
CA TYR A 178 24.02 6.12 1.63
C TYR A 178 25.30 5.33 1.96
N PHE A 179 25.89 4.63 0.99
CA PHE A 179 27.12 3.85 1.15
C PHE A 179 28.39 4.58 0.67
N VAL A 180 28.28 5.77 0.08
CA VAL A 180 29.45 6.47 -0.51
C VAL A 180 30.60 6.65 0.49
N GLY A 181 30.31 6.84 1.78
CA GLY A 181 31.29 7.00 2.83
C GLY A 181 32.05 5.74 3.22
N VAL A 182 31.67 4.56 2.71
CA VAL A 182 32.45 3.32 2.87
C VAL A 182 33.86 3.47 2.29
N GLY A 183 34.04 4.36 1.31
CA GLY A 183 35.36 4.75 0.80
C GLY A 183 36.31 5.22 1.92
N LEU A 184 35.79 5.92 2.95
CA LEU A 184 36.58 6.36 4.11
C LEU A 184 37.21 5.19 4.87
N ILE A 185 36.55 4.03 4.87
CA ILE A 185 36.99 2.85 5.61
C ILE A 185 37.97 1.99 4.79
N TYR A 186 37.66 1.72 3.51
CA TYR A 186 38.41 0.74 2.72
C TYR A 186 39.31 1.33 1.62
N SER A 187 39.31 2.66 1.43
CA SER A 187 40.18 3.35 0.48
C SER A 187 41.02 4.42 1.17
N ASP A 188 42.20 4.71 0.64
CA ASP A 188 43.06 5.81 1.09
C ASP A 188 43.02 7.03 0.13
N ASP A 189 42.17 7.00 -0.90
CA ASP A 189 41.98 8.11 -1.85
C ASP A 189 41.01 9.18 -1.31
N ALA A 190 41.50 9.92 -0.31
CA ALA A 190 40.74 10.98 0.34
C ALA A 190 40.29 12.10 -0.62
N PRO A 191 41.13 12.61 -1.54
CA PRO A 191 40.71 13.63 -2.51
C PRO A 191 39.57 13.16 -3.42
N ALA A 192 39.62 11.92 -3.92
CA ALA A 192 38.55 11.40 -4.77
C ALA A 192 37.21 11.33 -4.03
N LEU A 193 37.19 10.82 -2.79
CA LEU A 193 35.97 10.74 -2.00
C LEU A 193 35.34 12.11 -1.76
N ILE A 194 36.16 13.11 -1.38
CA ILE A 194 35.66 14.48 -1.16
C ILE A 194 35.17 15.11 -2.45
N ASN A 195 35.84 14.88 -3.58
CA ASN A 195 35.39 15.39 -4.87
C ASN A 195 34.04 14.80 -5.29
N THR A 196 33.81 13.50 -5.02
CA THR A 196 32.53 12.83 -5.28
C THR A 196 31.39 13.51 -4.51
N ILE A 197 31.50 13.64 -3.19
CA ILE A 197 30.42 14.24 -2.38
C ILE A 197 30.30 15.76 -2.57
N ALA A 198 31.37 16.45 -2.97
CA ALA A 198 31.33 17.88 -3.29
C ALA A 198 30.64 18.17 -4.63
N ASN A 199 30.62 17.21 -5.55
CA ASN A 199 29.98 17.39 -6.85
C ASN A 199 28.47 17.63 -6.67
N GLY A 200 27.98 18.79 -7.08
CA GLY A 200 26.57 19.18 -6.91
C GLY A 200 26.22 19.77 -5.54
N ALA A 201 27.15 19.83 -4.58
CA ALA A 201 26.93 20.54 -3.33
C ALA A 201 26.73 22.05 -3.59
N THR A 202 25.92 22.69 -2.76
CA THR A 202 25.59 24.12 -2.86
C THR A 202 26.46 25.01 -1.97
N GLY A 203 27.23 24.42 -1.05
CA GLY A 203 28.09 25.13 -0.10
C GLY A 203 29.32 24.32 0.32
N ASP A 204 29.97 24.78 1.39
CA ASP A 204 31.19 24.19 1.94
C ASP A 204 30.92 23.11 3.02
N ASP A 205 29.68 22.96 3.48
CA ASP A 205 29.24 21.87 4.36
C ASP A 205 28.76 20.69 3.50
N LEU A 206 29.39 19.53 3.66
CA LEU A 206 29.15 18.32 2.88
C LEU A 206 28.68 17.17 3.78
N VAL A 207 27.82 16.32 3.24
CA VAL A 207 27.37 15.08 3.91
C VAL A 207 28.20 13.90 3.41
N LEU A 208 28.69 13.09 4.36
CA LEU A 208 29.33 11.81 4.08
C LEU A 208 28.67 10.70 4.91
N PRO A 209 27.66 9.99 4.36
CA PRO A 209 27.07 8.86 5.05
C PRO A 209 28.03 7.65 4.98
N VAL A 210 28.46 7.17 6.15
CA VAL A 210 29.33 6.00 6.30
C VAL A 210 28.49 4.84 6.83
N GLY A 211 28.10 3.95 5.94
CA GLY A 211 27.21 2.83 6.25
C GLY A 211 26.88 2.04 4.98
N GLY A 212 25.87 1.19 5.05
CA GLY A 212 25.43 0.35 3.95
C GLY A 212 24.45 -0.70 4.43
N ASP A 213 23.98 -1.55 3.52
CA ASP A 213 22.98 -2.59 3.80
C ASP A 213 23.52 -3.57 4.85
N GLN A 214 22.83 -3.63 5.99
CA GLN A 214 23.13 -4.46 7.16
C GLN A 214 24.61 -4.46 7.57
N ARG A 215 25.26 -3.32 7.40
CA ARG A 215 26.70 -3.19 7.65
C ARG A 215 26.98 -3.05 9.15
N TYR A 216 28.02 -3.75 9.60
CA TYR A 216 28.53 -3.70 10.97
C TYR A 216 29.11 -2.33 11.35
N VAL A 217 29.32 -2.13 12.65
CA VAL A 217 29.86 -0.89 13.23
C VAL A 217 31.36 -0.76 12.95
N ASP A 218 31.80 0.37 12.38
CA ASP A 218 33.22 0.70 12.28
C ASP A 218 33.80 1.21 13.61
N PHE A 219 34.37 0.30 14.39
CA PHE A 219 35.04 0.67 15.66
C PHE A 219 36.29 1.56 15.47
N ASN A 220 36.86 1.61 14.27
CA ASN A 220 38.03 2.42 13.92
C ASN A 220 37.68 3.72 13.16
N LEU A 221 36.40 4.13 13.13
CA LEU A 221 35.95 5.30 12.36
C LEU A 221 36.80 6.56 12.60
N ARG A 222 37.12 6.86 13.87
CA ARG A 222 37.94 8.03 14.25
C ARG A 222 39.35 8.00 13.68
N GLU A 223 39.96 6.83 13.68
CA GLU A 223 41.29 6.63 13.10
C GLU A 223 41.25 6.94 11.60
N ARG A 224 40.24 6.41 10.89
CA ARG A 224 40.05 6.65 9.47
C ARG A 224 39.76 8.11 9.14
N ILE A 225 38.93 8.79 9.94
CA ILE A 225 38.72 10.25 9.84
C ILE A 225 40.06 10.99 10.02
N GLY A 226 40.87 10.61 11.01
CA GLY A 226 42.18 11.20 11.26
C GLY A 226 43.16 11.05 10.09
N LEU A 227 43.18 9.89 9.44
CA LEU A 227 44.00 9.64 8.25
C LEU A 227 43.57 10.53 7.08
N TYR A 228 42.26 10.62 6.81
CA TYR A 228 41.73 11.48 5.75
C TYR A 228 41.98 12.97 6.05
N GLN A 229 41.86 13.38 7.31
CA GLN A 229 42.14 14.75 7.75
C GLN A 229 43.61 15.16 7.51
N GLN A 230 44.57 14.24 7.63
CA GLN A 230 45.99 14.49 7.31
C GLN A 230 46.21 14.68 5.80
N ALA A 231 45.45 13.97 4.97
CA ALA A 231 45.53 14.07 3.50
C ALA A 231 44.80 15.30 2.93
N LEU A 232 43.93 15.96 3.72
CA LEU A 232 43.05 17.04 3.27
C LEU A 232 43.21 18.31 4.14
N PRO A 233 44.25 19.14 3.92
CA PRO A 233 44.57 20.27 4.79
C PRO A 233 43.49 21.38 4.83
N ASP A 234 42.71 21.51 3.75
CA ASP A 234 41.66 22.52 3.58
C ASP A 234 40.24 22.01 3.92
N THR A 235 40.13 20.77 4.41
CA THR A 235 38.88 20.14 4.82
C THR A 235 38.89 19.88 6.31
N GLU A 236 37.74 19.99 6.98
CA GLU A 236 37.49 19.56 8.36
C GLU A 236 36.56 18.34 8.29
N LEU A 237 37.05 17.15 8.61
CA LEU A 237 36.23 15.94 8.72
C LEU A 237 35.95 15.65 10.19
N LYS A 238 34.67 15.43 10.54
CA LYS A 238 34.28 15.07 11.90
C LYS A 238 33.08 14.16 11.93
N GLU A 239 32.99 13.33 12.96
CA GLU A 239 31.75 12.64 13.31
C GLU A 239 30.65 13.69 13.55
N SER A 240 29.48 13.45 12.96
CA SER A 240 28.38 14.40 12.96
C SER A 240 27.05 13.66 12.71
N HIS A 241 25.96 14.43 12.69
CA HIS A 241 24.62 13.98 12.38
C HIS A 241 23.91 14.95 11.42
N TYR A 242 22.81 14.50 10.81
CA TYR A 242 22.06 15.29 9.83
C TYR A 242 21.49 16.60 10.40
N ALA A 243 21.04 16.61 11.66
CA ALA A 243 20.52 17.85 12.26
C ALA A 243 21.60 18.96 12.33
N ALA A 244 22.86 18.62 12.59
CA ALA A 244 23.96 19.58 12.57
C ALA A 244 24.29 20.06 11.15
N PHE A 245 24.18 19.17 10.15
CA PHE A 245 24.33 19.53 8.75
C PHE A 245 23.23 20.51 8.31
N PHE A 246 21.95 20.19 8.55
CA PHE A 246 20.85 21.07 8.17
C PHE A 246 20.91 22.42 8.89
N GLU A 247 21.32 22.45 10.16
CA GLU A 247 21.54 23.69 10.90
C GLU A 247 22.66 24.54 10.26
N ALA A 248 23.72 23.92 9.75
CA ALA A 248 24.82 24.62 9.09
C ALA A 248 24.41 25.26 7.75
N ILE A 249 23.45 24.65 7.04
CA ILE A 249 23.01 25.11 5.70
C ILE A 249 21.69 25.89 5.71
N LYS A 250 21.03 26.07 6.85
CA LYS A 250 19.66 26.62 6.93
C LYS A 250 19.50 28.02 6.31
N ASP A 251 20.56 28.83 6.36
CA ASP A 251 20.57 30.21 5.87
C ASP A 251 21.20 30.31 4.46
N ASN A 252 21.57 29.18 3.85
CA ASN A 252 22.11 29.16 2.49
C ASN A 252 21.04 29.52 1.46
N LYS A 253 21.46 30.19 0.38
CA LYS A 253 20.59 30.47 -0.76
C LYS A 253 20.48 29.22 -1.62
N LEU A 254 19.42 28.44 -1.41
CA LEU A 254 19.17 27.18 -2.10
C LEU A 254 18.07 27.31 -3.17
N PRO A 255 18.13 26.53 -4.26
CA PRO A 255 17.05 26.52 -5.24
C PRO A 255 15.79 25.89 -4.65
N THR A 256 14.62 26.32 -5.13
CA THR A 256 13.35 25.66 -4.88
C THR A 256 13.07 24.66 -6.00
N VAL A 257 12.71 23.44 -5.63
CA VAL A 257 12.41 22.33 -6.54
C VAL A 257 11.02 21.80 -6.23
N THR A 258 10.23 21.53 -7.26
CA THR A 258 8.86 21.03 -7.14
C THR A 258 8.67 19.76 -7.95
N GLY A 259 7.72 18.92 -7.55
CA GLY A 259 7.31 17.75 -8.34
C GLY A 259 7.59 16.43 -7.64
N GLU A 260 7.25 15.36 -8.37
CA GLU A 260 7.44 13.96 -7.97
C GLU A 260 8.79 13.46 -8.49
N PHE A 261 9.58 12.82 -7.64
CA PHE A 261 10.94 12.38 -7.97
C PHE A 261 10.94 10.89 -8.30
N THR A 262 10.79 10.56 -9.59
CA THR A 262 10.77 9.16 -10.09
C THR A 262 11.76 8.91 -11.22
N ALA A 263 12.73 9.82 -11.42
CA ALA A 263 13.72 9.69 -12.48
C ALA A 263 14.90 8.82 -12.06
N SER A 264 15.31 7.92 -12.96
CA SER A 264 16.45 7.04 -12.76
C SER A 264 17.79 7.67 -13.16
N THR A 265 17.98 8.95 -12.86
CA THR A 265 19.13 9.72 -13.38
C THR A 265 20.40 9.50 -12.58
N VAL A 266 20.27 9.40 -11.26
CA VAL A 266 21.40 9.19 -10.33
C VAL A 266 21.45 7.76 -9.78
N SER A 267 20.29 7.09 -9.74
CA SER A 267 20.13 5.72 -9.23
C SER A 267 18.90 5.07 -9.86
N LYS A 268 18.74 3.75 -9.72
CA LYS A 268 17.56 3.03 -10.22
C LYS A 268 16.31 3.41 -9.40
N ILE A 269 15.14 3.44 -10.04
CA ILE A 269 13.83 3.69 -9.39
C ILE A 269 12.92 2.47 -9.42
N HIS A 270 13.28 1.42 -10.16
CA HIS A 270 12.50 0.18 -10.22
C HIS A 270 11.00 0.40 -10.56
N ARG A 271 10.72 1.27 -11.53
CA ARG A 271 9.37 1.83 -11.75
C ARG A 271 8.27 0.79 -12.07
N SER A 272 8.64 -0.39 -12.55
CA SER A 272 7.72 -1.50 -12.83
C SER A 272 7.45 -2.41 -11.64
N ILE A 273 8.13 -2.20 -10.51
CA ILE A 273 7.98 -2.99 -9.28
C ILE A 273 6.54 -2.94 -8.72
N TYR A 274 5.78 -1.92 -9.11
CA TYR A 274 4.35 -1.78 -8.79
C TYR A 274 3.51 -2.96 -9.31
N SER A 275 3.99 -3.69 -10.32
CA SER A 275 3.32 -4.87 -10.88
C SER A 275 3.81 -6.21 -10.33
N SER A 276 4.96 -6.23 -9.66
CA SER A 276 5.49 -7.43 -8.99
C SER A 276 4.58 -7.84 -7.83
N ARG A 277 4.30 -9.13 -7.70
CA ARG A 277 3.46 -9.69 -6.62
C ARG A 277 2.14 -8.92 -6.47
N TYR A 278 1.31 -8.94 -7.52
CA TYR A 278 -0.03 -8.33 -7.50
C TYR A 278 -0.85 -8.75 -6.27
N ASP A 279 -0.70 -9.98 -5.80
CA ASP A 279 -1.30 -10.49 -4.57
C ASP A 279 -1.01 -9.59 -3.36
N HIS A 280 0.22 -9.11 -3.20
CA HIS A 280 0.59 -8.18 -2.13
C HIS A 280 -0.11 -6.83 -2.29
N LYS A 281 -0.10 -6.26 -3.50
CA LYS A 281 -0.73 -4.96 -3.80
C LYS A 281 -2.25 -5.01 -3.58
N TYR A 282 -2.88 -6.10 -3.99
CA TYR A 282 -4.31 -6.35 -3.78
C TYR A 282 -4.66 -6.44 -2.29
N LEU A 283 -3.92 -7.24 -1.53
CA LEU A 283 -4.13 -7.38 -0.09
C LEU A 283 -3.89 -6.06 0.64
N ASN A 284 -2.85 -5.32 0.25
CA ASN A 284 -2.58 -3.99 0.79
C ASN A 284 -3.77 -3.04 0.59
N ASP A 285 -4.21 -2.82 -0.65
CA ASP A 285 -5.33 -1.91 -0.95
C ASP A 285 -6.62 -2.34 -0.25
N LYS A 286 -6.90 -3.66 -0.21
CA LYS A 286 -8.08 -4.22 0.47
C LYS A 286 -8.10 -3.83 1.95
N VAL A 287 -6.99 -4.03 2.66
CA VAL A 287 -6.92 -3.77 4.10
C VAL A 287 -6.80 -2.28 4.40
N GLU A 288 -5.99 -1.52 3.66
CA GLU A 288 -5.90 -0.06 3.82
C GLU A 288 -7.28 0.59 3.64
N ARG A 289 -8.02 0.24 2.57
CA ARG A 289 -9.36 0.78 2.33
C ARG A 289 -10.32 0.40 3.46
N ARG A 290 -10.24 -0.82 4.00
CA ARG A 290 -11.08 -1.22 5.13
C ARG A 290 -10.74 -0.40 6.36
N MET A 291 -9.46 -0.21 6.68
CA MET A 291 -9.04 0.55 7.84
C MET A 291 -9.49 2.01 7.76
N ILE A 292 -9.17 2.66 6.64
CA ILE A 292 -9.40 4.10 6.42
C ILE A 292 -10.89 4.42 6.24
N TYR A 293 -11.60 3.65 5.42
CA TYR A 293 -12.97 3.99 5.01
C TYR A 293 -14.06 3.21 5.77
N GLN A 294 -13.72 2.24 6.62
CA GLN A 294 -14.73 1.44 7.34
C GLN A 294 -14.41 1.35 8.84
N ALA A 295 -13.30 0.72 9.22
CA ALA A 295 -13.01 0.39 10.61
C ALA A 295 -12.90 1.63 11.49
N GLU A 296 -12.07 2.61 11.12
CA GLU A 296 -11.90 3.82 11.92
C GLU A 296 -13.14 4.72 11.95
N PRO A 297 -13.84 5.00 10.83
CA PRO A 297 -15.12 5.69 10.91
C PRO A 297 -16.14 4.97 11.80
N LEU A 298 -16.24 3.63 11.72
CA LEU A 298 -17.13 2.85 12.58
C LEU A 298 -16.73 2.95 14.05
N MET A 299 -15.44 3.03 14.36
CA MET A 299 -14.97 3.23 15.73
C MET A 299 -15.40 4.59 16.30
N VAL A 300 -15.32 5.65 15.50
CA VAL A 300 -15.82 6.98 15.89
C VAL A 300 -17.34 6.96 16.07
N MET A 301 -18.07 6.29 15.17
CA MET A 301 -19.52 6.10 15.30
C MET A 301 -19.88 5.30 16.56
N ALA A 302 -19.12 4.24 16.87
CA ALA A 302 -19.32 3.41 18.06
C ALA A 302 -19.09 4.21 19.35
N GLU A 303 -18.08 5.08 19.38
CA GLU A 303 -17.81 5.96 20.52
C GLU A 303 -19.00 6.90 20.80
N LYS A 304 -19.64 7.44 19.76
CA LYS A 304 -20.87 8.23 19.89
C LYS A 304 -22.05 7.43 20.45
N CYS A 305 -22.04 6.10 20.28
CA CYS A 305 -23.00 5.19 20.88
C CYS A 305 -22.57 4.67 22.27
N GLY A 306 -21.49 5.21 22.85
CA GLY A 306 -21.01 4.82 24.19
C GLY A 306 -20.13 3.57 24.20
N ILE A 307 -19.66 3.09 23.04
CA ILE A 307 -18.72 1.96 22.93
C ILE A 307 -17.30 2.54 22.81
N PRO A 308 -16.44 2.43 23.85
CA PRO A 308 -15.13 3.06 23.82
C PRO A 308 -14.22 2.48 22.74
N TYR A 309 -13.52 3.35 22.03
CA TYR A 309 -12.51 2.99 21.05
C TYR A 309 -11.33 2.23 21.68
N LYS A 310 -10.80 1.23 20.96
CA LYS A 310 -9.67 0.39 21.39
C LYS A 310 -8.41 0.74 20.60
N LYS A 311 -7.64 1.72 21.09
CA LYS A 311 -6.43 2.21 20.44
C LYS A 311 -5.40 1.11 20.15
N ASP A 312 -5.07 0.29 21.13
CA ASP A 312 -4.01 -0.72 20.96
C ASP A 312 -4.35 -1.78 19.90
N LEU A 313 -5.65 -2.07 19.71
CA LEU A 313 -6.10 -2.96 18.64
C LEU A 313 -5.90 -2.31 17.26
N LEU A 314 -6.21 -1.02 17.14
CA LEU A 314 -5.96 -0.29 15.89
C LEU A 314 -4.46 -0.22 15.59
N ASP A 315 -3.65 0.11 16.61
CA ASP A 315 -2.20 0.20 16.48
C ASP A 315 -1.61 -1.16 16.08
N ARG A 316 -2.13 -2.29 16.60
CA ARG A 316 -1.71 -3.63 16.15
C ARG A 316 -1.94 -3.83 14.65
N ILE A 317 -3.11 -3.46 14.12
CA ILE A 317 -3.42 -3.65 12.70
C ILE A 317 -2.53 -2.75 11.83
N TRP A 318 -2.35 -1.48 12.22
CA TRP A 318 -1.44 -0.58 11.50
C TRP A 318 0.02 -1.01 11.58
N LYS A 319 0.47 -1.58 12.70
CA LYS A 319 1.81 -2.16 12.80
C LYS A 319 2.01 -3.32 11.84
N LEU A 320 1.01 -4.21 11.70
CA LEU A 320 1.07 -5.32 10.72
C LEU A 320 1.16 -4.78 9.28
N LEU A 321 0.32 -3.81 8.93
CA LEU A 321 0.34 -3.17 7.61
C LEU A 321 1.65 -2.45 7.34
N ASN A 322 2.09 -1.57 8.25
CA ASN A 322 3.28 -0.76 8.02
C ASN A 322 4.56 -1.60 7.96
N LYS A 323 4.61 -2.75 8.65
CA LYS A 323 5.71 -3.71 8.44
C LYS A 323 5.71 -4.29 7.03
N ASN A 324 4.55 -4.44 6.37
CA ASN A 324 4.45 -4.83 4.96
C ASN A 324 4.67 -3.63 4.01
N HIS A 325 4.73 -2.41 4.53
CA HIS A 325 4.97 -1.18 3.76
C HIS A 325 6.42 -0.79 3.65
N ALA A 326 7.34 -1.50 4.33
CA ALA A 326 8.78 -1.36 4.07
C ALA A 326 9.03 -1.57 2.56
N HIS A 327 9.93 -0.79 1.98
CA HIS A 327 10.04 -0.66 0.52
C HIS A 327 10.23 -2.00 -0.21
N ASP A 328 11.08 -2.90 0.30
CA ASP A 328 11.23 -4.25 -0.28
C ASP A 328 9.97 -5.12 -0.15
N SER A 329 9.31 -5.07 1.02
CA SER A 329 8.05 -5.80 1.28
C SER A 329 6.93 -5.33 0.35
N ALA A 330 6.76 -4.01 0.25
CA ALA A 330 5.76 -3.35 -0.59
C ALA A 330 6.06 -3.57 -2.07
N GLY A 331 7.34 -3.49 -2.45
CA GLY A 331 7.86 -3.77 -3.77
C GLY A 331 7.63 -5.23 -4.20
N GLY A 332 7.66 -6.18 -3.27
CA GLY A 332 7.52 -7.59 -3.58
C GLY A 332 8.76 -8.18 -4.26
N CYS A 333 9.93 -7.57 -4.04
CA CYS A 333 11.24 -7.95 -4.57
C CYS A 333 12.01 -8.90 -3.64
N ASN A 334 11.29 -9.81 -2.99
CA ASN A 334 11.82 -10.69 -1.95
C ASN A 334 11.89 -12.16 -2.39
N SER A 335 12.60 -12.97 -1.60
CA SER A 335 12.53 -14.42 -1.73
C SER A 335 11.10 -14.97 -1.50
N ASP A 336 10.77 -16.14 -2.05
CA ASP A 336 9.46 -16.77 -1.82
C ASP A 336 9.18 -17.03 -0.34
N LYS A 337 10.21 -17.44 0.42
CA LYS A 337 10.11 -17.65 1.88
C LYS A 337 9.74 -16.36 2.60
N THR A 338 10.33 -15.23 2.19
CA THR A 338 10.00 -13.90 2.74
C THR A 338 8.58 -13.47 2.32
N ASN A 339 8.22 -13.63 1.04
CA ASN A 339 6.89 -13.30 0.54
C ASN A 339 5.77 -14.09 1.24
N GLN A 340 6.04 -15.33 1.64
CA GLN A 340 5.09 -16.11 2.46
C GLN A 340 4.81 -15.41 3.80
N ILE A 341 5.83 -14.91 4.50
CA ILE A 341 5.68 -14.20 5.78
C ILE A 341 4.93 -12.88 5.59
N ILE A 342 5.22 -12.13 4.52
CA ILE A 342 4.50 -10.90 4.16
C ILE A 342 3.00 -11.19 3.94
N THR A 343 2.71 -12.25 3.19
CA THR A 343 1.33 -12.68 2.90
C THR A 343 0.60 -13.04 4.20
N GLU A 344 1.22 -13.76 5.13
CA GLU A 344 0.58 -14.10 6.40
C GLU A 344 0.32 -12.88 7.28
N ARG A 345 1.21 -11.87 7.26
CA ARG A 345 0.93 -10.59 7.93
C ARG A 345 -0.26 -9.86 7.31
N PHE A 346 -0.40 -9.89 5.98
CA PHE A 346 -1.60 -9.34 5.33
C PHE A 346 -2.86 -10.12 5.72
N ASN A 347 -2.80 -11.45 5.77
CA ASN A 347 -3.92 -12.29 6.17
C ASN A 347 -4.36 -11.98 7.61
N GLU A 348 -3.41 -11.83 8.53
CA GLU A 348 -3.72 -11.45 9.92
C GLU A 348 -4.36 -10.05 9.99
N ALA A 349 -3.80 -9.07 9.28
CA ALA A 349 -4.37 -7.72 9.22
C ALA A 349 -5.76 -7.70 8.58
N ASP A 350 -6.00 -8.50 7.54
CA ASP A 350 -7.30 -8.68 6.89
C ASP A 350 -8.32 -9.27 7.85
N GLN A 351 -7.96 -10.32 8.59
CA GLN A 351 -8.83 -10.96 9.57
C GLN A 351 -9.17 -10.01 10.74
N LEU A 352 -8.16 -9.37 11.34
CA LEU A 352 -8.37 -8.44 12.46
C LEU A 352 -9.24 -7.26 12.05
N SER A 353 -8.95 -6.62 10.91
CA SER A 353 -9.71 -5.48 10.43
C SER A 353 -11.14 -5.86 10.01
N TYR A 354 -11.34 -7.02 9.39
CA TYR A 354 -12.67 -7.54 9.08
C TYR A 354 -13.47 -7.83 10.35
N SER A 355 -12.89 -8.56 11.30
CA SER A 355 -13.54 -8.87 12.57
C SER A 355 -13.88 -7.62 13.38
N LEU A 356 -13.06 -6.57 13.29
CA LEU A 356 -13.34 -5.28 13.91
C LEU A 356 -14.57 -4.61 13.27
N VAL A 357 -14.65 -4.56 11.94
CA VAL A 357 -15.82 -4.02 11.22
C VAL A 357 -17.08 -4.82 11.54
N ASP A 358 -17.01 -6.15 11.50
CA ASP A 358 -18.13 -7.04 11.84
C ASP A 358 -18.60 -6.83 13.29
N TYR A 359 -17.67 -6.77 14.24
CA TYR A 359 -17.99 -6.52 15.64
C TYR A 359 -18.66 -5.16 15.85
N LEU A 360 -18.11 -4.09 15.27
CA LEU A 360 -18.62 -2.73 15.46
C LEU A 360 -19.99 -2.54 14.81
N THR A 361 -20.17 -2.99 13.57
CA THR A 361 -21.47 -2.88 12.89
C THR A 361 -22.55 -3.63 13.66
N ARG A 362 -22.26 -4.84 14.15
CA ARG A 362 -23.18 -5.59 15.00
C ARG A 362 -23.46 -4.88 16.32
N LYS A 363 -22.43 -4.41 17.03
CA LYS A 363 -22.59 -3.77 18.34
C LYS A 363 -23.32 -2.44 18.27
N ILE A 364 -23.05 -1.62 17.27
CA ILE A 364 -23.81 -0.39 17.04
C ILE A 364 -25.26 -0.73 16.74
N SER A 365 -25.52 -1.74 15.91
CA SER A 365 -26.89 -2.17 15.55
C SER A 365 -27.67 -2.67 16.77
N GLU A 366 -27.07 -3.53 17.60
CA GLU A 366 -27.68 -4.10 18.81
C GLU A 366 -27.91 -3.05 19.93
N SER A 367 -27.05 -2.02 20.02
CA SER A 367 -27.09 -1.06 21.13
C SER A 367 -28.07 0.09 20.91
N ARG A 368 -28.83 0.09 19.80
CA ARG A 368 -29.85 1.10 19.52
C ARG A 368 -31.05 0.93 20.48
N LEU A 369 -31.48 2.04 21.09
CA LEU A 369 -32.65 2.05 22.00
C LEU A 369 -33.96 1.57 21.35
N GLN A 370 -34.09 1.76 20.03
CA GLN A 370 -35.27 1.38 19.24
C GLN A 370 -34.94 0.23 18.27
N ALA A 371 -34.00 -0.65 18.61
CA ALA A 371 -33.74 -1.85 17.80
C ALA A 371 -34.97 -2.76 17.80
N VAL A 372 -35.37 -3.25 16.63
CA VAL A 372 -36.46 -4.22 16.45
C VAL A 372 -35.93 -5.48 15.79
N ASP A 373 -36.49 -6.64 16.14
CA ASP A 373 -36.14 -7.91 15.53
C ASP A 373 -36.41 -7.90 14.02
N GLY A 374 -35.49 -8.48 13.24
CA GLY A 374 -35.58 -8.53 11.78
C GLY A 374 -35.23 -7.24 11.05
N GLU A 375 -34.65 -6.25 11.74
CA GLU A 375 -34.08 -5.06 11.08
C GLU A 375 -32.73 -5.37 10.40
N LEU A 376 -32.60 -4.94 9.15
CA LEU A 376 -31.34 -4.77 8.44
C LEU A 376 -30.81 -3.35 8.66
N VAL A 377 -29.58 -3.22 9.16
CA VAL A 377 -28.90 -1.93 9.36
C VAL A 377 -27.81 -1.76 8.30
N ILE A 378 -27.85 -0.65 7.56
CA ILE A 378 -26.90 -0.34 6.49
C ILE A 378 -26.16 0.94 6.85
N PHE A 379 -24.83 0.87 6.88
CA PHE A 379 -23.94 1.94 7.30
C PHE A 379 -23.38 2.73 6.10
N ASN A 380 -23.29 4.05 6.26
CA ASN A 380 -22.47 4.94 5.43
C ASN A 380 -21.36 5.53 6.29
N THR A 381 -20.15 5.01 6.10
CA THR A 381 -18.93 5.42 6.80
C THR A 381 -18.21 6.58 6.11
N LEU A 382 -18.74 7.11 5.01
CA LEU A 382 -18.16 8.23 4.29
C LEU A 382 -18.66 9.57 4.84
N PRO A 383 -17.85 10.64 4.78
CA PRO A 383 -18.22 11.96 5.29
C PRO A 383 -19.18 12.73 4.35
N TRP A 384 -19.71 12.10 3.30
CA TRP A 384 -20.72 12.67 2.41
C TRP A 384 -21.94 11.74 2.28
N LYS A 385 -23.07 12.34 1.89
CA LYS A 385 -24.30 11.63 1.57
C LYS A 385 -24.06 10.68 0.40
N THR A 386 -24.54 9.45 0.51
CA THR A 386 -24.36 8.42 -0.51
C THR A 386 -25.71 7.91 -0.98
N LYS A 387 -25.96 7.97 -2.30
CA LYS A 387 -27.03 7.24 -2.98
C LYS A 387 -26.42 6.27 -3.97
N LYS A 388 -26.60 4.97 -3.77
CA LYS A 388 -26.02 3.94 -4.65
C LYS A 388 -26.77 2.62 -4.55
N VAL A 389 -26.64 1.80 -5.59
CA VAL A 389 -26.97 0.38 -5.53
C VAL A 389 -25.85 -0.37 -4.81
N ILE A 390 -26.18 -1.15 -3.79
CA ILE A 390 -25.24 -2.01 -3.09
C ILE A 390 -25.60 -3.49 -3.26
N LYS A 391 -24.57 -4.35 -3.19
CA LYS A 391 -24.74 -5.80 -3.02
C LYS A 391 -24.72 -6.13 -1.53
N CYS A 392 -25.70 -6.90 -1.07
CA CYS A 392 -25.74 -7.41 0.30
C CYS A 392 -26.21 -8.86 0.35
N ALA A 393 -25.84 -9.56 1.43
CA ALA A 393 -26.34 -10.88 1.77
C ALA A 393 -27.17 -10.77 3.06
N ILE A 394 -28.42 -11.24 3.02
CA ILE A 394 -29.38 -11.12 4.12
C ILE A 394 -29.78 -12.51 4.59
N SER A 395 -29.48 -12.83 5.85
CA SER A 395 -29.82 -14.12 6.48
C SER A 395 -31.17 -14.02 7.21
N THR A 396 -32.13 -14.87 6.85
CA THR A 396 -33.51 -14.79 7.38
C THR A 396 -34.13 -16.19 7.50
N PRO A 397 -35.17 -16.40 8.33
CA PRO A 397 -35.92 -17.66 8.32
C PRO A 397 -36.85 -17.81 7.10
N PHE A 398 -37.01 -16.77 6.29
CA PHE A 398 -37.99 -16.69 5.22
C PHE A 398 -37.41 -17.16 3.89
N ALA A 399 -38.17 -17.95 3.12
CA ALA A 399 -37.74 -18.40 1.80
C ALA A 399 -37.80 -17.28 0.74
N ALA A 400 -38.59 -16.23 0.98
CA ALA A 400 -38.74 -15.06 0.14
C ALA A 400 -38.95 -13.82 1.01
N ILE A 401 -38.29 -12.71 0.62
CA ILE A 401 -38.28 -11.48 1.42
C ILE A 401 -38.60 -10.23 0.59
N SER A 402 -39.02 -9.19 1.29
CA SER A 402 -38.95 -7.80 0.85
C SER A 402 -38.35 -6.93 1.95
N LEU A 403 -37.86 -5.75 1.56
CA LEU A 403 -37.36 -4.73 2.48
C LEU A 403 -38.40 -3.63 2.61
N GLU A 404 -38.60 -3.11 3.81
CA GLU A 404 -39.48 -1.97 4.08
C GLU A 404 -38.73 -0.88 4.85
N LYS A 405 -39.04 0.38 4.55
CA LYS A 405 -38.53 1.54 5.29
C LYS A 405 -39.64 2.58 5.39
N ASP A 406 -39.96 3.02 6.60
CA ASP A 406 -41.01 4.01 6.87
C ASP A 406 -42.37 3.63 6.24
N GLY A 407 -42.72 2.34 6.22
CA GLY A 407 -43.94 1.80 5.61
C GLY A 407 -43.92 1.70 4.08
N ILE A 408 -42.78 1.97 3.44
CA ILE A 408 -42.59 1.88 1.99
C ILE A 408 -41.75 0.65 1.66
N THR A 409 -42.25 -0.19 0.75
CA THR A 409 -41.48 -1.32 0.23
C THR A 409 -40.32 -0.83 -0.64
N ILE A 410 -39.10 -1.24 -0.27
CA ILE A 410 -37.87 -0.97 -0.99
C ILE A 410 -37.57 -2.17 -1.90
N PRO A 411 -37.35 -1.95 -3.21
CA PRO A 411 -36.96 -3.01 -4.12
C PRO A 411 -35.67 -3.70 -3.67
N PHE A 412 -35.76 -5.01 -3.47
CA PHE A 412 -34.62 -5.91 -3.30
C PHE A 412 -34.65 -6.92 -4.43
N GLU A 413 -33.58 -6.96 -5.21
CA GLU A 413 -33.44 -7.83 -6.38
C GLU A 413 -32.54 -9.02 -6.02
N PRO A 414 -33.09 -10.16 -5.56
CA PRO A 414 -32.31 -11.33 -5.21
C PRO A 414 -31.67 -11.93 -6.47
N SER A 415 -30.36 -12.08 -6.44
CA SER A 415 -29.58 -12.74 -7.48
C SER A 415 -29.38 -14.23 -7.20
N HIS A 416 -29.29 -14.60 -5.93
CA HIS A 416 -29.15 -15.98 -5.48
C HIS A 416 -29.77 -16.12 -4.08
N THR A 417 -30.48 -17.23 -3.83
CA THR A 417 -30.97 -17.58 -2.50
C THR A 417 -30.53 -19.01 -2.22
N ARG A 418 -29.86 -19.21 -1.10
CA ARG A 418 -29.45 -20.54 -0.64
C ARG A 418 -30.09 -20.87 0.71
N LYS A 419 -30.43 -22.14 0.87
CA LYS A 419 -30.95 -22.71 2.11
C LYS A 419 -29.77 -23.28 2.91
N GLU A 420 -29.63 -22.86 4.14
CA GLU A 420 -28.52 -23.22 5.04
C GLU A 420 -29.08 -23.88 6.32
N SER A 421 -28.29 -24.75 6.94
CA SER A 421 -28.63 -25.38 8.22
C SER A 421 -27.75 -24.80 9.34
N ASN A 422 -28.36 -24.46 10.47
CA ASN A 422 -27.66 -24.09 11.71
C ASN A 422 -27.74 -25.19 12.79
N ALA A 423 -28.19 -26.40 12.43
CA ALA A 423 -28.37 -27.52 13.36
C ALA A 423 -27.07 -27.87 14.12
N SER A 424 -25.92 -27.86 13.44
CA SER A 424 -24.61 -28.12 14.06
C SER A 424 -24.22 -27.06 15.09
N ILE A 425 -24.50 -25.78 14.80
CA ILE A 425 -24.25 -24.65 15.72
C ILE A 425 -25.15 -24.76 16.95
N ARG A 426 -26.40 -25.19 16.76
CA ARG A 426 -27.39 -25.40 17.84
C ARG A 426 -27.25 -26.74 18.56
N ARG A 427 -26.33 -27.61 18.13
CA ARG A 427 -26.15 -28.99 18.63
C ARG A 427 -27.43 -29.83 18.53
N GLU A 428 -28.25 -29.58 17.52
CA GLU A 428 -29.49 -30.30 17.28
C GLU A 428 -29.21 -31.58 16.48
N THR A 429 -29.83 -32.69 16.87
CA THR A 429 -29.61 -34.02 16.25
C THR A 429 -30.38 -34.22 14.95
N LYS A 430 -31.30 -33.32 14.59
CA LYS A 430 -32.05 -33.33 13.32
C LYS A 430 -31.69 -32.10 12.49
N THR A 431 -31.20 -32.33 11.28
CA THR A 431 -30.76 -31.28 10.35
C THR A 431 -31.91 -30.53 9.66
N ASP A 432 -33.13 -31.07 9.72
CA ASP A 432 -34.31 -30.59 8.95
C ASP A 432 -35.47 -30.06 9.82
N SER A 433 -35.26 -29.70 11.09
CA SER A 433 -36.31 -28.97 11.82
C SER A 433 -36.50 -27.56 11.22
N PRO A 434 -37.74 -27.03 11.11
CA PRO A 434 -38.00 -25.70 10.55
C PRO A 434 -37.22 -24.57 11.25
N THR A 435 -36.87 -24.77 12.53
CA THR A 435 -36.06 -23.83 13.33
C THR A 435 -34.56 -23.95 13.11
N SER A 436 -34.13 -25.02 12.44
CA SER A 436 -32.72 -25.40 12.20
C SER A 436 -32.23 -24.98 10.82
N VAL A 437 -33.09 -24.30 10.06
CA VAL A 437 -32.88 -23.87 8.68
C VAL A 437 -33.06 -22.36 8.61
N TYR A 438 -32.21 -21.72 7.81
CA TYR A 438 -32.38 -20.32 7.41
C TYR A 438 -32.01 -20.17 5.93
N PHE A 439 -32.36 -19.03 5.35
CA PHE A 439 -32.06 -18.68 3.98
C PHE A 439 -31.11 -17.50 3.96
N VAL A 440 -30.16 -17.51 3.03
CA VAL A 440 -29.31 -16.36 2.72
C VAL A 440 -29.66 -15.86 1.34
N HIS A 441 -30.16 -14.62 1.28
CA HIS A 441 -30.50 -13.94 0.03
C HIS A 441 -29.38 -12.98 -0.35
N GLU A 442 -28.69 -13.26 -1.46
CA GLU A 442 -27.73 -12.35 -2.06
C GLU A 442 -28.42 -11.53 -3.13
N GLY A 443 -28.42 -10.20 -3.00
CA GLY A 443 -29.13 -9.34 -3.92
C GLY A 443 -28.63 -7.91 -3.93
N LEU A 444 -29.34 -7.10 -4.73
CA LEU A 444 -29.09 -5.67 -4.88
C LEU A 444 -30.19 -4.86 -4.21
N VAL A 445 -29.81 -3.76 -3.59
CA VAL A 445 -30.74 -2.75 -3.03
C VAL A 445 -30.21 -1.35 -3.32
N GLU A 446 -31.09 -0.45 -3.71
CA GLU A 446 -30.78 0.98 -3.83
C GLU A 446 -30.94 1.64 -2.46
N VAL A 447 -29.88 2.28 -1.96
CA VAL A 447 -29.87 2.92 -0.65
C VAL A 447 -29.49 4.39 -0.77
N GLU A 448 -30.04 5.19 0.13
CA GLU A 448 -29.71 6.61 0.29
C GLU A 448 -29.45 6.89 1.78
N LEU A 449 -28.22 7.26 2.09
CA LEU A 449 -27.71 7.34 3.47
C LEU A 449 -27.02 8.69 3.72
N PRO A 450 -27.31 9.36 4.85
CA PRO A 450 -26.57 10.55 5.28
C PRO A 450 -25.08 10.23 5.54
N PRO A 451 -24.19 11.25 5.57
CA PRO A 451 -22.79 11.07 5.93
C PRO A 451 -22.62 10.49 7.34
N LEU A 452 -21.62 9.63 7.55
CA LEU A 452 -21.23 9.06 8.86
C LEU A 452 -22.44 8.59 9.68
N SER A 453 -23.32 7.81 9.06
CA SER A 453 -24.62 7.44 9.60
C SER A 453 -25.00 6.02 9.20
N PHE A 454 -26.18 5.56 9.62
CA PHE A 454 -26.78 4.32 9.18
C PHE A 454 -28.28 4.51 8.97
N ALA A 455 -28.90 3.63 8.17
CA ALA A 455 -30.35 3.53 8.07
C ALA A 455 -30.80 2.09 8.33
N THR A 456 -32.05 1.97 8.78
CA THR A 456 -32.66 0.67 9.04
C THR A 456 -33.75 0.37 8.02
N TYR A 457 -33.91 -0.93 7.77
CA TYR A 457 -34.86 -1.51 6.85
C TYR A 457 -35.45 -2.74 7.52
N GLN A 458 -36.77 -2.86 7.57
CA GLN A 458 -37.40 -4.07 8.07
C GLN A 458 -37.33 -5.15 7.00
N VAL A 459 -36.87 -6.34 7.37
CA VAL A 459 -36.95 -7.52 6.51
C VAL A 459 -38.27 -8.23 6.80
N VAL A 460 -39.13 -8.35 5.77
CA VAL A 460 -40.47 -8.94 5.91
C VAL A 460 -40.62 -10.17 5.00
N GLU A 461 -41.38 -11.16 5.46
CA GLU A 461 -41.70 -12.36 4.68
C GLU A 461 -42.64 -12.04 3.52
N ARG A 462 -42.35 -12.58 2.34
CA ARG A 462 -43.20 -12.45 1.17
C ARG A 462 -43.99 -13.74 0.92
N HIS A 463 -45.27 -13.76 1.30
CA HIS A 463 -46.14 -14.95 1.16
C HIS A 463 -46.65 -15.20 -0.27
N GLN A 464 -46.62 -14.20 -1.15
CA GLN A 464 -46.89 -14.41 -2.57
C GLN A 464 -45.57 -14.42 -3.34
N ALA A 465 -45.26 -15.57 -3.93
CA ALA A 465 -44.30 -15.68 -5.01
C ALA A 465 -44.86 -14.93 -6.23
N SER A 466 -44.88 -13.59 -6.21
CA SER A 466 -44.72 -12.85 -7.46
C SER A 466 -43.44 -13.40 -8.04
N ALA A 467 -43.50 -14.00 -9.22
CA ALA A 467 -42.32 -14.42 -9.93
C ALA A 467 -41.33 -13.25 -9.86
N VAL A 468 -40.31 -13.38 -9.00
CA VAL A 468 -39.10 -12.56 -9.15
C VAL A 468 -38.81 -12.74 -10.61
N ALA A 469 -38.83 -11.66 -11.39
CA ALA A 469 -38.51 -11.76 -12.79
C ALA A 469 -37.12 -12.38 -12.81
N SER A 470 -37.07 -13.70 -13.05
CA SER A 470 -35.82 -14.44 -13.09
C SER A 470 -34.96 -13.64 -14.04
N PRO A 471 -33.72 -13.26 -13.64
CA PRO A 471 -32.90 -12.42 -14.48
C PRO A 471 -32.93 -13.01 -15.87
N THR A 472 -33.38 -12.24 -16.85
CA THR A 472 -33.62 -12.81 -18.17
C THR A 472 -32.26 -13.18 -18.73
N GLN A 473 -31.91 -14.46 -18.62
CA GLN A 473 -30.70 -15.02 -19.20
C GLN A 473 -30.93 -15.10 -20.70
N ALA A 474 -30.73 -13.97 -21.35
CA ALA A 474 -30.70 -13.89 -22.80
C ALA A 474 -29.24 -13.89 -23.26
N VAL A 475 -28.99 -14.47 -24.43
CA VAL A 475 -27.84 -14.11 -25.25
C VAL A 475 -28.16 -12.73 -25.84
N CYS A 476 -28.09 -11.70 -25.00
CA CYS A 476 -28.30 -10.32 -25.42
C CYS A 476 -26.95 -9.72 -25.80
N ALA A 477 -26.89 -9.00 -26.92
CA ALA A 477 -25.65 -8.38 -27.38
C ALA A 477 -25.35 -7.04 -26.69
N SER A 478 -26.11 -6.63 -25.65
CA SER A 478 -25.88 -5.35 -24.97
C SER A 478 -26.32 -5.30 -23.51
N ILE A 479 -25.61 -4.48 -22.72
CA ILE A 479 -26.03 -3.99 -21.39
C ILE A 479 -26.09 -2.46 -21.39
N ALA A 480 -26.96 -1.87 -20.57
CA ALA A 480 -27.09 -0.42 -20.47
C ALA A 480 -27.51 0.06 -19.08
N ASN A 481 -27.22 1.34 -18.79
CA ASN A 481 -27.85 2.14 -17.75
C ASN A 481 -28.22 3.54 -18.29
N ASP A 482 -28.40 4.50 -17.40
CA ASP A 482 -28.77 5.88 -17.75
C ASP A 482 -27.68 6.60 -18.57
N ASP A 483 -26.41 6.29 -18.33
CA ASP A 483 -25.26 6.99 -18.93
C ASP A 483 -24.59 6.23 -20.07
N TYR A 484 -24.54 4.90 -19.96
CA TYR A 484 -23.71 4.07 -20.84
C TYR A 484 -24.49 2.91 -21.43
N GLN A 485 -24.06 2.47 -22.60
CA GLN A 485 -24.42 1.18 -23.18
C GLN A 485 -23.16 0.48 -23.68
N VAL A 486 -22.99 -0.78 -23.29
CA VAL A 486 -21.90 -1.63 -23.77
C VAL A 486 -22.50 -2.69 -24.68
N THR A 487 -22.00 -2.79 -25.91
CA THR A 487 -22.40 -3.82 -26.88
C THR A 487 -21.24 -4.79 -27.15
N LEU A 488 -21.60 -6.04 -27.43
CA LEU A 488 -20.68 -7.11 -27.83
C LEU A 488 -20.96 -7.51 -29.27
N GLU A 489 -19.97 -7.35 -30.16
CA GLU A 489 -20.05 -7.75 -31.55
C GLU A 489 -18.78 -8.51 -31.94
N ALA A 490 -18.93 -9.76 -32.42
CA ALA A 490 -17.82 -10.61 -32.86
C ALA A 490 -16.64 -10.73 -31.86
N GLY A 491 -16.92 -10.72 -30.55
CA GLY A 491 -15.89 -10.82 -29.50
C GLY A 491 -15.24 -9.50 -29.11
N GLU A 492 -15.74 -8.37 -29.63
CA GLU A 492 -15.23 -7.03 -29.39
C GLU A 492 -16.29 -6.16 -28.69
N LEU A 493 -15.84 -5.30 -27.78
CA LEU A 493 -16.71 -4.46 -26.95
C LEU A 493 -16.74 -3.03 -27.49
N THR A 494 -17.95 -2.46 -27.60
CA THR A 494 -18.15 -1.04 -27.92
C THR A 494 -18.89 -0.35 -26.78
N LEU A 495 -18.36 0.79 -26.33
CA LEU A 495 -18.99 1.65 -25.34
C LEU A 495 -19.68 2.83 -26.04
N MET A 496 -20.96 3.02 -25.81
CA MET A 496 -21.71 4.22 -26.16
C MET A 496 -21.91 5.07 -24.91
N ASP A 497 -21.39 6.29 -24.92
CA ASP A 497 -21.81 7.33 -24.00
C ASP A 497 -23.14 7.90 -24.49
N ARG A 498 -24.20 7.74 -23.69
CA ARG A 498 -25.56 8.14 -24.06
C ARG A 498 -25.80 9.63 -23.94
N LYS A 499 -25.04 10.32 -23.09
CA LYS A 499 -25.12 11.76 -22.89
C LYS A 499 -24.41 12.49 -24.03
N GLU A 500 -23.16 12.09 -24.28
CA GLU A 500 -22.32 12.67 -25.33
C GLU A 500 -22.61 12.09 -26.72
N LYS A 501 -23.44 11.05 -26.81
CA LYS A 501 -23.80 10.33 -28.05
C LYS A 501 -22.58 9.86 -28.85
N THR A 502 -21.51 9.51 -28.15
CA THR A 502 -20.22 9.14 -28.74
C THR A 502 -19.95 7.65 -28.49
N SER A 503 -19.43 6.96 -29.51
CA SER A 503 -19.11 5.53 -29.45
C SER A 503 -17.60 5.28 -29.48
N TYR A 504 -17.14 4.43 -28.59
CA TYR A 504 -15.76 3.99 -28.44
C TYR A 504 -15.67 2.49 -28.73
N LYS A 505 -15.17 2.15 -29.92
CA LYS A 505 -14.91 0.75 -30.29
C LYS A 505 -13.64 0.26 -29.60
N HIS A 506 -13.62 -1.03 -29.23
CA HIS A 506 -12.48 -1.65 -28.56
C HIS A 506 -12.05 -0.89 -27.29
N PHE A 507 -12.99 -0.27 -26.58
CA PHE A 507 -12.65 0.58 -25.43
C PHE A 507 -11.96 -0.20 -24.31
N LEU A 508 -12.18 -1.52 -24.26
CA LEU A 508 -11.53 -2.47 -23.37
C LEU A 508 -10.91 -3.60 -24.21
N ALA A 509 -9.60 -3.80 -24.07
CA ALA A 509 -8.88 -4.90 -24.71
C ALA A 509 -7.88 -5.54 -23.74
N PHE A 510 -7.39 -6.73 -24.10
CA PHE A 510 -6.46 -7.49 -23.27
C PHE A 510 -5.21 -7.83 -24.08
N GLU A 511 -4.06 -7.81 -23.43
CA GLU A 511 -2.78 -8.10 -24.06
C GLU A 511 -1.94 -8.98 -23.14
N ASP A 512 -1.18 -9.89 -23.76
CA ASP A 512 -0.16 -10.71 -23.14
C ASP A 512 1.18 -10.53 -23.87
N SER A 513 2.23 -10.15 -23.14
CA SER A 513 3.60 -9.99 -23.64
C SER A 513 4.57 -10.81 -22.81
N GLY A 514 5.78 -11.09 -23.31
CA GLY A 514 6.81 -11.69 -22.47
C GLY A 514 7.42 -10.71 -21.47
N ASP A 515 8.07 -11.25 -20.46
CA ASP A 515 8.86 -10.54 -19.46
C ASP A 515 10.16 -11.31 -19.17
N GLU A 516 11.28 -10.76 -19.60
CA GLU A 516 12.66 -11.21 -19.34
C GLU A 516 13.28 -10.50 -18.13
N GLY A 517 12.46 -9.74 -17.39
CA GLY A 517 12.88 -8.95 -16.25
C GLY A 517 13.13 -9.76 -14.99
N ASP A 518 13.05 -9.06 -13.87
CA ASP A 518 13.13 -9.63 -12.53
C ASP A 518 12.01 -9.07 -11.63
N THR A 519 12.13 -9.29 -10.32
CA THR A 519 11.12 -8.82 -9.36
C THR A 519 11.11 -7.29 -9.17
N TYR A 520 12.07 -6.56 -9.70
CA TYR A 520 12.10 -5.10 -9.69
C TYR A 520 11.65 -4.53 -11.04
N ASP A 521 12.27 -5.01 -12.11
CA ASP A 521 12.23 -4.37 -13.41
C ASP A 521 11.65 -5.28 -14.48
N TYR A 522 10.58 -4.82 -15.13
CA TYR A 522 10.07 -5.41 -16.37
C TYR A 522 11.10 -5.22 -17.47
N SER A 523 11.41 -6.29 -18.19
CA SER A 523 12.25 -6.24 -19.40
C SER A 523 11.55 -6.92 -20.56
N PRO A 524 11.28 -6.24 -21.69
CA PRO A 524 10.72 -6.90 -22.86
C PRO A 524 11.73 -7.91 -23.44
N PRO A 525 11.32 -9.12 -23.83
CA PRO A 525 12.19 -10.08 -24.50
C PRO A 525 12.74 -9.56 -25.83
N TYR A 526 13.94 -9.99 -26.22
CA TYR A 526 14.49 -9.68 -27.55
C TYR A 526 13.60 -10.20 -28.68
N ALA A 527 13.06 -11.41 -28.52
CA ALA A 527 12.13 -12.05 -29.44
C ALA A 527 10.71 -12.11 -28.83
N ASP A 528 10.07 -10.95 -28.65
CA ASP A 528 8.74 -10.86 -28.06
C ASP A 528 7.62 -10.91 -29.11
N HIS A 529 6.70 -11.86 -28.91
CA HIS A 529 5.42 -11.90 -29.63
C HIS A 529 4.30 -11.51 -28.69
N ARG A 530 3.79 -10.29 -28.88
CA ARG A 530 2.64 -9.75 -28.14
C ARG A 530 1.33 -10.29 -28.67
N TYR A 531 0.52 -10.84 -27.78
CA TYR A 531 -0.75 -11.46 -28.10
C TYR A 531 -1.89 -10.55 -27.67
N ARG A 532 -2.68 -10.07 -28.64
CA ARG A 532 -3.97 -9.45 -28.36
C ARG A 532 -4.98 -10.55 -28.04
N LEU A 533 -5.56 -10.49 -26.86
CA LEU A 533 -6.55 -11.44 -26.39
C LEU A 533 -7.94 -10.82 -26.57
N ASN A 534 -8.88 -11.59 -27.12
CA ASN A 534 -10.24 -11.15 -27.41
C ASN A 534 -11.27 -12.07 -26.72
N LEU A 535 -12.55 -11.75 -26.88
CA LEU A 535 -13.65 -12.50 -26.29
C LEU A 535 -14.41 -13.36 -27.33
N SER A 536 -13.81 -13.66 -28.49
CA SER A 536 -14.52 -14.36 -29.59
C SER A 536 -14.99 -15.76 -29.20
N ASP A 537 -14.19 -16.45 -28.38
CA ASP A 537 -14.45 -17.82 -27.94
C ASP A 537 -15.14 -17.87 -26.57
N ALA A 538 -15.54 -16.71 -26.03
CA ALA A 538 -16.15 -16.61 -24.73
C ALA A 538 -17.64 -16.97 -24.76
N ILE A 539 -18.09 -17.74 -23.79
CA ILE A 539 -19.52 -17.88 -23.50
C ILE A 539 -19.94 -16.61 -22.75
N CYS A 540 -20.78 -15.79 -23.39
CA CYS A 540 -21.35 -14.59 -22.77
C CYS A 540 -22.75 -14.90 -22.20
N LYS A 541 -22.91 -14.69 -20.90
CA LYS A 541 -24.22 -14.66 -20.22
C LYS A 541 -24.56 -13.22 -19.88
N THR A 542 -25.77 -12.78 -20.24
CA THR A 542 -26.29 -11.47 -19.83
C THR A 542 -27.28 -11.64 -18.70
N THR A 543 -27.19 -10.78 -17.68
CA THR A 543 -28.16 -10.69 -16.59
C THR A 543 -28.68 -9.25 -16.56
N LYS A 544 -30.00 -9.08 -16.66
CA LYS A 544 -30.66 -7.77 -16.56
C LYS A 544 -31.71 -7.80 -15.45
N ASN A 545 -31.71 -6.80 -14.60
CA ASN A 545 -32.76 -6.53 -13.62
C ASN A 545 -32.93 -5.01 -13.47
N GLN A 546 -33.83 -4.57 -12.58
CA GLN A 546 -34.16 -3.14 -12.43
C GLN A 546 -33.01 -2.27 -11.91
N LEU A 547 -32.01 -2.87 -11.24
CA LEU A 547 -30.92 -2.16 -10.58
C LEU A 547 -29.58 -2.32 -11.29
N MET A 548 -29.46 -3.28 -12.20
CA MET A 548 -28.21 -3.64 -12.85
C MET A 548 -28.43 -4.41 -14.15
N GLU A 549 -27.61 -4.10 -15.13
CA GLU A 549 -27.33 -4.97 -16.27
C GLU A 549 -25.85 -5.41 -16.24
N LYS A 550 -25.59 -6.69 -16.45
CA LYS A 550 -24.21 -7.23 -16.48
C LYS A 550 -23.98 -8.28 -17.56
N PHE A 551 -22.77 -8.28 -18.09
CA PHE A 551 -22.19 -9.38 -18.83
C PHE A 551 -21.33 -10.25 -17.92
N ILE A 552 -21.36 -11.55 -18.16
CA ILE A 552 -20.43 -12.53 -17.60
C ILE A 552 -19.87 -13.34 -18.77
N PHE A 553 -18.59 -13.14 -19.06
CA PHE A 553 -17.84 -13.89 -20.05
C PHE A 553 -17.09 -15.01 -19.34
N THR A 554 -17.16 -16.22 -19.89
CA THR A 554 -16.32 -17.35 -19.46
C THR A 554 -15.64 -17.93 -20.68
N GLY A 555 -14.31 -18.02 -20.64
CA GLY A 555 -13.53 -18.46 -21.78
C GLY A 555 -12.16 -19.00 -21.37
N THR A 556 -11.32 -19.25 -22.37
CA THR A 556 -9.94 -19.66 -22.17
C THR A 556 -9.07 -18.99 -23.21
N TRP A 557 -8.10 -18.20 -22.76
CA TRP A 557 -7.07 -17.67 -23.64
C TRP A 557 -5.94 -18.67 -23.82
N GLN A 558 -5.30 -18.64 -24.99
CA GLN A 558 -4.11 -19.42 -25.30
C GLN A 558 -2.93 -18.47 -25.38
N VAL A 559 -1.93 -18.69 -24.55
CA VAL A 559 -0.68 -17.90 -24.50
C VAL A 559 0.53 -18.81 -24.55
N ALA A 560 1.72 -18.22 -24.69
CA ALA A 560 2.96 -18.97 -24.58
C ALA A 560 3.16 -19.41 -23.12
N LYS A 561 3.64 -20.64 -22.91
CA LYS A 561 3.91 -21.14 -21.56
C LYS A 561 5.04 -20.39 -20.86
N ASN A 562 6.06 -20.01 -21.62
CA ASN A 562 7.31 -19.37 -21.19
C ASN A 562 7.96 -18.62 -22.37
N LEU A 563 9.13 -18.02 -22.16
CA LEU A 563 9.86 -17.28 -23.19
C LEU A 563 10.26 -18.13 -24.41
N GLN A 564 10.64 -19.39 -24.21
CA GLN A 564 11.04 -20.28 -25.30
C GLN A 564 9.87 -20.55 -26.26
N GLU A 565 8.68 -20.84 -25.72
CA GLU A 565 7.49 -20.99 -26.56
C GLU A 565 7.09 -19.68 -27.22
N ARG A 566 7.31 -18.55 -26.53
CA ARG A 566 7.01 -17.22 -27.06
C ARG A 566 7.86 -16.91 -28.28
N GLU A 567 9.17 -17.10 -28.19
CA GLU A 567 10.10 -16.96 -29.32
C GLU A 567 9.69 -17.87 -30.49
N ALA A 568 9.26 -19.10 -30.20
CA ALA A 568 8.76 -20.05 -31.20
C ALA A 568 7.32 -19.77 -31.70
N GLN A 569 6.67 -18.69 -31.23
CA GLN A 569 5.27 -18.33 -31.53
C GLN A 569 4.25 -19.44 -31.21
N LYS A 570 4.54 -20.26 -30.21
CA LYS A 570 3.66 -21.33 -29.73
C LYS A 570 2.80 -20.83 -28.59
N ARG A 571 1.48 -21.05 -28.68
CA ARG A 571 0.51 -20.70 -27.64
C ARG A 571 -0.11 -21.94 -27.05
N THR A 572 0.66 -22.69 -26.26
CA THR A 572 0.21 -23.99 -25.74
C THR A 572 -0.46 -23.89 -24.37
N GLN A 573 -0.23 -22.79 -23.63
CA GLN A 573 -0.72 -22.64 -22.27
C GLN A 573 -2.11 -22.03 -22.27
N LYS A 574 -3.06 -22.79 -21.70
CA LYS A 574 -4.43 -22.35 -21.46
C LYS A 574 -4.51 -21.50 -20.21
N LEU A 575 -5.19 -20.36 -20.32
CA LEU A 575 -5.54 -19.45 -19.23
C LEU A 575 -7.07 -19.33 -19.15
N PRO A 576 -7.74 -20.16 -18.35
CA PRO A 576 -9.16 -19.99 -18.06
C PRO A 576 -9.42 -18.62 -17.44
N TYR A 577 -10.47 -17.94 -17.89
CA TYR A 577 -10.85 -16.65 -17.34
C TYR A 577 -12.36 -16.50 -17.16
N GLN A 578 -12.73 -15.65 -16.21
CA GLN A 578 -14.07 -15.10 -16.07
C GLN A 578 -14.00 -13.57 -16.00
N LEU A 579 -14.70 -12.89 -16.92
CA LEU A 579 -14.81 -11.43 -16.94
C LEU A 579 -16.25 -11.03 -16.66
N THR A 580 -16.47 -10.21 -15.64
CA THR A 580 -17.76 -9.56 -15.38
C THR A 580 -17.67 -8.10 -15.78
N ILE A 581 -18.68 -7.60 -16.51
CA ILE A 581 -18.87 -6.17 -16.80
C ILE A 581 -20.25 -5.78 -16.32
N ALA A 582 -20.37 -4.80 -15.41
CA ALA A 582 -21.65 -4.40 -14.84
C ALA A 582 -21.90 -2.90 -14.93
N LEU A 583 -23.13 -2.54 -15.28
CA LEU A 583 -23.68 -1.20 -15.25
C LEU A 583 -24.80 -1.15 -14.21
N LEU A 584 -24.55 -0.43 -13.12
CA LEU A 584 -25.54 -0.20 -12.07
C LEU A 584 -26.42 0.99 -12.42
N LYS A 585 -27.70 0.93 -12.05
CA LYS A 585 -28.65 2.04 -12.16
C LYS A 585 -28.09 3.27 -11.42
N GLY A 586 -28.19 4.45 -12.06
CA GLY A 586 -27.73 5.72 -11.48
C GLY A 586 -26.22 5.83 -11.21
N SER A 587 -25.40 4.89 -11.68
CA SER A 587 -23.94 4.91 -11.51
C SER A 587 -23.24 5.40 -12.77
N HIS A 588 -22.35 6.38 -12.62
CA HIS A 588 -21.40 6.80 -13.66
C HIS A 588 -20.18 5.88 -13.80
N GLN A 589 -20.10 4.81 -13.01
CA GLN A 589 -19.00 3.84 -13.07
C GLN A 589 -19.41 2.59 -13.85
N ILE A 590 -18.56 2.20 -14.80
CA ILE A 590 -18.60 0.87 -15.41
C ILE A 590 -17.70 -0.05 -14.58
N GLN A 591 -18.26 -1.13 -14.05
CA GLN A 591 -17.53 -2.05 -13.20
C GLN A 591 -17.01 -3.23 -14.02
N PHE A 592 -15.74 -3.58 -13.85
CA PHE A 592 -15.11 -4.73 -14.48
C PHE A 592 -14.41 -5.59 -13.41
N HIS A 593 -14.53 -6.90 -13.52
CA HIS A 593 -13.82 -7.85 -12.66
C HIS A 593 -13.33 -9.01 -13.52
N LEU A 594 -12.02 -9.20 -13.60
CA LEU A 594 -11.39 -10.27 -14.37
C LEU A 594 -10.69 -11.23 -13.41
N GLU A 595 -11.08 -12.49 -13.45
CA GLU A 595 -10.39 -13.59 -12.79
C GLU A 595 -9.72 -14.44 -13.85
N VAL A 596 -8.44 -14.78 -13.62
CA VAL A 596 -7.64 -15.63 -14.51
C VAL A 596 -6.93 -16.69 -13.66
N ASP A 597 -7.02 -17.96 -14.05
CA ASP A 597 -6.17 -19.01 -13.48
C ASP A 597 -4.83 -19.01 -14.25
N ASN A 598 -3.85 -18.27 -13.73
CA ASN A 598 -2.56 -18.12 -14.38
C ASN A 598 -1.67 -19.35 -14.17
N ARG A 599 -1.23 -19.95 -15.29
CA ARG A 599 -0.32 -21.11 -15.35
C ARG A 599 0.86 -20.90 -16.31
N ALA A 600 1.01 -19.69 -16.86
CA ALA A 600 2.16 -19.31 -17.66
C ALA A 600 3.21 -18.61 -16.78
N CYS A 601 4.48 -18.63 -17.21
CA CYS A 601 5.58 -17.89 -16.57
C CYS A 601 6.18 -16.87 -17.55
N ASP A 602 7.01 -15.97 -17.02
CA ASP A 602 7.82 -15.02 -17.80
C ASP A 602 6.98 -14.17 -18.78
N HIS A 603 5.85 -13.70 -18.29
CA HIS A 603 4.88 -12.94 -19.07
C HIS A 603 4.22 -11.85 -18.24
N ARG A 604 3.70 -10.84 -18.94
CA ARG A 604 2.93 -9.74 -18.36
C ARG A 604 1.61 -9.62 -19.11
N MET A 605 0.52 -9.62 -18.35
CA MET A 605 -0.82 -9.35 -18.86
C MET A 605 -1.24 -7.93 -18.58
N ARG A 606 -1.92 -7.28 -19.54
CA ARG A 606 -2.40 -5.91 -19.43
C ARG A 606 -3.85 -5.80 -19.89
N VAL A 607 -4.60 -4.95 -19.20
CA VAL A 607 -5.88 -4.43 -19.69
C VAL A 607 -5.58 -3.09 -20.36
N LEU A 608 -5.99 -2.94 -21.61
CA LEU A 608 -5.86 -1.71 -22.38
C LEU A 608 -7.20 -0.99 -22.39
N ILE A 609 -7.21 0.25 -21.90
CA ILE A 609 -8.38 1.13 -21.94
C ILE A 609 -8.13 2.16 -23.04
N ASN A 610 -8.85 2.03 -24.17
CA ASN A 610 -8.73 2.97 -25.27
C ASN A 610 -9.60 4.19 -24.99
N THR A 611 -8.96 5.29 -24.58
CA THR A 611 -9.62 6.59 -24.36
C THR A 611 -9.90 7.29 -25.69
N PRO A 612 -10.88 8.21 -25.75
CA PRO A 612 -10.93 9.19 -26.84
C PRO A 612 -9.58 9.91 -26.92
N ASN A 613 -8.98 9.94 -28.11
CA ASN A 613 -7.82 10.79 -28.40
C ASN A 613 -8.25 12.23 -28.62
#